data_AF-A0A183H953-F1
#
_entry.id   AF-A0A183H953-F1
#
_cell.length_a   1.000
_cell.length_b   1.000
_cell.length_c   1.000
_cell.angle_alpha   90.00
_cell.angle_beta   90.00
_cell.angle_gamma   90.00
#
_symmetry.space_group_name_H-M   'P 1'
#
loop_
_entity.id
_entity.type
_entity.pdbx_description
1 polymer ?
#
loop_
_entity_poly.entity_id
_entity_poly.type
_entity_poly.pdbx_seq_one_letter_code
_entity_poly.pdbx_strand_id
1 'polypeptide(L)'
;LFAFRALRERVEADKNDKTVKDLVVLLFETALLSSGFTLEDPQLHASRIYRMIKLGLDITEDEEEEVVASVSGEKDECVPNLVGAEEDASRMEEVD
;
A
#
# COMPACT_ATOMS: atom_id res chain seq x y z
N LEU A 1 13.37 -7.06 14.03
CA LEU A 1 14.47 -6.34 14.72
C LEU A 1 15.63 -5.95 13.78
N PHE A 2 16.12 -6.86 12.93
CA PHE A 2 17.25 -6.61 12.02
C PHE A 2 17.01 -5.45 11.03
N ALA A 3 15.83 -5.38 10.41
CA ALA A 3 15.49 -4.32 9.47
C ALA A 3 15.57 -2.90 10.08
N PHE A 4 15.06 -2.70 11.31
CA PHE A 4 15.15 -1.41 12.00
C PHE A 4 16.58 -1.05 12.40
N ARG A 5 17.42 -2.03 12.73
CA ARG A 5 18.83 -1.80 13.00
C ARG A 5 19.55 -1.32 11.74
N ALA A 6 19.36 -2.02 10.62
CA ALA A 6 19.95 -1.64 9.33
C ALA A 6 19.46 -0.24 8.87
N LEU A 7 18.17 0.06 9.09
CA LEU A 7 17.61 1.38 8.82
C LEU A 7 18.31 2.46 9.65
N ARG A 8 18.55 2.21 10.94
CA ARG A 8 19.26 3.14 11.82
C ARG A 8 20.69 3.40 11.33
N GLU A 9 21.42 2.33 11.00
CA GLU A 9 22.80 2.43 10.47
C GLU A 9 22.84 3.22 9.15
N ARG A 10 21.85 3.05 8.27
CA ARG A 10 21.70 3.83 7.03
C ARG A 10 21.42 5.32 7.30
N VAL A 11 20.54 5.64 8.25
CA VAL A 11 20.25 7.04 8.66
C VAL A 11 21.49 7.71 9.25
N GLU A 12 22.26 6.98 10.07
CA GLU A 12 23.50 7.48 10.67
C GLU A 12 24.56 7.76 9.60
N ALA A 13 24.63 6.94 8.54
CA ALA A 13 25.53 7.14 7.42
C ALA A 13 25.13 8.33 6.53
N ASP A 14 23.85 8.48 6.20
CA ASP A 14 23.32 9.64 5.48
C ASP A 14 21.89 9.99 5.89
N LYS A 15 21.77 11.05 6.69
CA LYS A 15 20.48 11.61 7.13
C LYS A 15 19.64 12.20 5.99
N ASN A 16 20.25 12.45 4.83
CA ASN A 16 19.60 13.07 3.69
C ASN A 16 19.18 12.07 2.62
N ASP A 17 19.52 10.79 2.78
CA ASP A 17 19.16 9.73 1.85
C ASP A 17 17.64 9.69 1.62
N LYS A 18 17.24 9.99 0.38
CA LYS A 18 15.84 10.03 -0.04
C LYS A 18 15.17 8.66 0.09
N THR A 19 15.89 7.59 -0.23
CA THR A 19 15.36 6.22 -0.19
C THR A 19 15.05 5.80 1.25
N VAL A 20 15.91 6.19 2.19
CA VAL A 20 15.71 5.96 3.63
C VAL A 20 14.54 6.77 4.16
N LYS A 21 14.43 8.05 3.78
CA LYS A 21 13.28 8.89 4.16
C LYS A 21 11.97 8.32 3.64
N ASP A 22 11.94 7.90 2.38
CA ASP A 22 10.78 7.23 1.81
C ASP A 22 10.46 5.97 2.60
N LEU A 23 11.42 5.09 2.85
CA LEU A 23 11.19 3.86 3.59
C LEU A 23 10.59 4.11 5.00
N VAL A 24 11.06 5.14 5.72
CA VAL A 24 10.50 5.53 7.03
C VAL A 24 9.03 5.93 6.91
N VAL A 25 8.68 6.77 5.93
CA VAL A 25 7.29 7.20 5.73
C VAL A 25 6.40 6.02 5.30
N LEU A 26 6.92 5.14 4.44
CA LEU A 26 6.19 3.94 4.01
C LEU A 26 5.87 3.02 5.19
N LEU A 27 6.83 2.82 6.10
CA LEU A 27 6.64 2.04 7.31
C LEU A 27 5.58 2.65 8.23
N PHE A 28 5.56 3.98 8.36
CA PHE A 28 4.56 4.70 9.14
C PHE A 28 3.14 4.55 8.56
N GLU A 29 2.97 4.77 7.26
CA GLU A 29 1.68 4.61 6.56
C GLU A 29 1.18 3.16 6.60
N THR A 30 2.09 2.19 6.47
CA THR A 30 1.74 0.76 6.62
C THR A 30 1.32 0.43 8.05
N ALA A 31 1.97 1.03 9.05
CA ALA A 31 1.58 0.88 10.45
C ALA A 31 0.20 1.51 10.72
N LEU A 32 -0.11 2.67 10.12
CA LEU A 32 -1.44 3.28 10.16
C LEU A 32 -2.50 2.33 9.61
N LEU A 33 -2.30 1.82 8.39
CA LEU A 33 -3.23 0.88 7.75
C LEU A 33 -3.46 -0.38 8.58
N SER A 34 -2.38 -1.02 9.05
CA SER A 34 -2.48 -2.24 9.87
C SER A 34 -3.07 -1.99 11.25
N SER A 35 -3.02 -0.76 11.75
CA SER A 35 -3.67 -0.33 12.99
C SER A 35 -5.13 0.08 12.79
N GLY A 36 -5.66 0.02 11.55
CA GLY A 36 -7.05 0.35 11.23
C GLY A 36 -7.33 1.82 10.95
N PHE A 37 -6.29 2.64 10.75
CA PHE A 37 -6.43 4.04 10.32
C PHE A 37 -6.43 4.16 8.80
N THR A 38 -7.00 5.25 8.30
CA THR A 38 -6.96 5.62 6.89
C THR A 38 -5.74 6.48 6.57
N LEU A 39 -5.31 6.48 5.31
CA LEU A 39 -4.26 7.38 4.82
C LEU A 39 -4.84 8.75 4.46
N GLU A 40 -4.02 9.78 4.62
CA GLU A 40 -4.35 11.15 4.16
C GLU A 40 -4.30 11.23 2.62
N ASP A 41 -3.27 10.65 2.02
CA ASP A 41 -3.10 10.59 0.56
C ASP A 41 -2.67 9.18 0.12
N PRO A 42 -3.61 8.34 -0.33
CA PRO A 42 -3.32 7.00 -0.86
C PRO A 42 -2.46 7.00 -2.14
N GLN A 43 -2.54 8.04 -2.97
CA GLN A 43 -1.77 8.13 -4.22
C GLN A 43 -0.29 8.36 -3.93
N LEU A 44 0.00 9.17 -2.92
CA LEU A 44 1.37 9.41 -2.48
C LEU A 44 2.00 8.15 -1.84
N HIS A 45 1.21 7.37 -1.09
CA HIS A 45 1.62 6.06 -0.59
C HIS A 45 1.95 5.09 -1.74
N ALA A 46 1.06 4.97 -2.73
CA ALA A 46 1.28 4.12 -3.91
C ALA A 46 2.53 4.54 -4.71
N SER A 47 2.69 5.85 -4.94
CA SER A 47 3.87 6.40 -5.61
C SER A 47 5.18 6.01 -4.92
N ARG A 48 5.18 5.94 -3.59
CA ARG A 48 6.33 5.52 -2.81
C ARG A 48 6.60 4.02 -2.92
N ILE A 49 5.55 3.18 -2.92
CA ILE A 49 5.68 1.74 -3.18
C ILE A 49 6.31 1.50 -4.55
N TYR A 50 5.81 2.16 -5.59
CA TYR A 50 6.36 2.02 -6.95
C TYR A 50 7.83 2.41 -7.00
N ARG A 51 8.23 3.50 -6.34
CA ARG A 51 9.65 3.90 -6.26
C ARG A 51 10.51 2.84 -5.57
N MET A 52 10.03 2.24 -4.48
CA MET A 52 10.75 1.17 -3.79
C MET A 52 10.86 -0.10 -4.65
N ILE A 53 9.83 -0.43 -5.44
CA ILE A 53 9.87 -1.57 -6.38
C ILE A 53 10.88 -1.31 -7.50
N LYS A 54 10.87 -0.11 -8.10
CA LYS A 54 11.85 0.26 -9.13
C LYS A 54 13.28 0.12 -8.61
N LEU A 55 13.55 0.63 -7.41
CA LEU A 55 14.87 0.49 -6.76
C LEU A 55 15.21 -0.98 -6.46
N GLY A 56 14.25 -1.80 -6.05
CA GLY A 56 14.49 -3.23 -5.78
C GLY A 56 14.72 -4.07 -7.04
N LEU A 57 14.32 -3.57 -8.20
CA LEU A 57 14.49 -4.19 -9.52
C LEU A 57 15.61 -3.52 -10.34
N ASP A 58 16.30 -2.52 -9.78
CA ASP A 58 17.29 -1.68 -10.46
C ASP A 58 16.78 -1.01 -11.76
N ILE A 59 15.48 -0.74 -11.83
CA ILE A 59 14.83 -0.07 -12.97
C ILE A 59 15.05 1.43 -12.86
N THR A 60 15.56 2.04 -13.93
CA THR A 60 15.84 3.49 -14.01
C THR A 60 14.79 4.22 -14.85
N GLU A 61 14.71 5.55 -14.70
CA GLU A 61 13.71 6.39 -15.40
C GLU A 61 13.80 6.29 -16.94
N ASP A 62 14.93 5.84 -17.48
CA ASP A 62 15.14 5.64 -18.92
C ASP A 62 14.37 4.42 -19.49
N GLU A 63 13.88 3.51 -18.64
CA GLU A 63 13.07 2.34 -19.04
C GLU A 63 11.55 2.63 -18.99
N GLU A 64 11.15 3.87 -18.65
CA GLU A 64 9.76 4.22 -18.28
C GLU A 64 8.81 4.57 -19.44
N GLU A 65 9.28 4.70 -20.69
CA GLU A 65 8.40 5.10 -21.80
C GLU A 65 7.28 4.07 -22.12
N GLU A 66 7.37 2.81 -21.65
CA GLU A 66 6.43 1.77 -22.05
C GLU A 66 5.27 1.49 -21.07
N VAL A 67 5.32 1.95 -19.80
CA VAL A 67 4.39 1.44 -18.76
C VAL A 67 3.40 2.45 -18.18
N VAL A 68 3.61 3.76 -18.36
CA VAL A 68 2.76 4.80 -17.76
C VAL A 68 1.46 5.10 -18.53
N ALA A 69 1.27 4.52 -19.71
CA ALA A 69 0.08 4.73 -20.54
C ALA A 69 -1.18 3.95 -20.06
N SER A 70 -1.07 3.07 -19.07
CA SER A 70 -2.15 2.12 -18.72
C SER A 70 -2.90 2.41 -17.40
N VAL A 71 -2.55 3.46 -16.64
CA VAL A 71 -3.22 3.75 -15.35
C VAL A 71 -4.02 5.06 -15.36
N SER A 72 -4.06 5.79 -16.48
CA SER A 72 -4.92 6.97 -16.59
C SER A 72 -6.33 6.60 -17.08
N GLY A 73 -7.22 6.28 -16.14
CA GLY A 73 -8.66 6.33 -16.35
C GLY A 73 -9.42 5.11 -15.83
N GLU A 74 -10.06 5.23 -14.67
CA GLU A 74 -11.53 5.24 -14.57
C GLU A 74 -11.98 5.27 -13.11
N LYS A 75 -12.63 6.39 -12.78
CA LYS A 75 -13.82 6.56 -11.95
C LYS A 75 -14.08 5.51 -10.86
N ASP A 76 -14.05 6.02 -9.63
CA ASP A 76 -15.18 5.99 -8.69
C ASP A 76 -16.48 5.33 -9.22
N GLU A 77 -17.05 4.46 -8.38
CA GLU A 77 -18.34 3.75 -8.52
C GLU A 77 -18.37 2.43 -9.32
N CYS A 78 -18.16 1.30 -8.62
CA CYS A 78 -19.11 0.17 -8.61
C CYS A 78 -18.64 -0.89 -7.59
N VAL A 79 -18.90 -0.64 -6.29
CA VAL A 79 -19.16 -1.77 -5.40
C VAL A 79 -20.44 -2.43 -5.94
N PRO A 80 -20.42 -3.71 -6.35
CA PRO A 80 -21.65 -4.39 -6.70
C PRO A 80 -22.50 -4.41 -5.44
N ASN A 81 -23.61 -3.67 -5.47
CA ASN A 81 -24.65 -3.76 -4.46
C ASN A 81 -25.17 -5.20 -4.49
N LEU A 82 -24.71 -6.05 -3.56
CA LEU A 82 -25.23 -7.40 -3.38
C LEU A 82 -26.59 -7.32 -2.67
N VAL A 83 -27.57 -6.76 -3.38
CA VAL A 83 -28.99 -6.85 -3.02
C VAL A 83 -29.57 -8.12 -3.66
N GLY A 84 -29.66 -9.17 -2.85
CA GLY A 84 -30.29 -10.43 -3.27
C GLY A 84 -29.87 -11.65 -2.47
N ALA A 85 -29.90 -11.58 -1.14
CA ALA A 85 -29.88 -12.76 -0.27
C ALA A 85 -30.67 -12.45 1.02
N GLU A 86 -31.94 -12.08 0.84
CA GLU A 86 -32.96 -12.30 1.86
C GLU A 86 -33.63 -13.65 1.56
N GLU A 87 -33.96 -14.38 2.63
CA GLU A 87 -34.46 -15.76 2.68
C GLU A 87 -33.40 -16.89 2.69
N ASP A 88 -32.72 -17.03 3.83
CA ASP A 88 -32.89 -18.27 4.61
C ASP A 88 -32.59 -18.03 6.11
N ALA A 89 -33.48 -17.25 6.73
CA ALA A 89 -33.56 -17.12 8.19
C ALA A 89 -34.41 -18.26 8.79
N SER A 90 -34.10 -19.52 8.46
CA SER A 90 -34.81 -20.67 9.00
C SER A 90 -33.90 -21.87 9.12
N ARG A 91 -33.45 -22.16 10.36
CA ARG A 91 -33.45 -23.49 11.02
C ARG A 91 -32.38 -23.55 12.11
N MET A 92 -32.54 -22.69 13.12
CA MET A 92 -32.01 -22.91 14.46
C MET A 92 -33.14 -23.47 15.33
N GLU A 93 -32.79 -24.37 16.25
CA GLU A 93 -33.61 -24.97 17.34
C GLU A 93 -34.23 -26.35 17.06
N GLU A 94 -33.48 -27.40 17.41
CA GLU A 94 -33.90 -28.32 18.47
C GLU A 94 -32.66 -29.06 19.01
N VAL A 95 -32.32 -28.80 20.27
CA VAL A 95 -31.43 -29.64 21.09
C VAL A 95 -32.29 -30.22 22.21
N ASP A 96 -32.57 -31.51 22.10
CA ASP A 96 -32.95 -32.39 23.22
C ASP A 96 -31.98 -33.58 23.22
#